data_AF-A0A2P2BN71-F1
#
_entry.id   AF-A0A2P2BN71-F1
#
_cell.length_a   1.000
_cell.length_b   1.000
_cell.length_c   1.000
_cell.angle_alpha   90.00
_cell.angle_beta   90.00
_cell.angle_gamma   90.00
#
_symmetry.space_group_name_H-M   'P 1'
#
loop_
_entity.id
_entity.type
_entity.pdbx_description
1 polymer ?
#
loop_
_entity_poly.entity_id
_entity_poly.type
_entity_poly.pdbx_seq_one_letter_code
_entity_poly.pdbx_strand_id
1 'polypeptide(L)'
;MDKIHCDNGATSYPKTTLKGGTMLDYINNVGCNVNRGAYSSSYEAENVLYETRELICELFNFDKPKNVVFTPNITTSLNIVIKGLLKKVTM
;
A
#
# COMPACT_ATOMS: atom_id res chain seq x y z
N MET A 1 -14.39 -3.70 -33.55
CA MET A 1 -15.23 -3.66 -32.33
C MET A 1 -14.38 -3.09 -31.23
N ASP A 2 -14.82 -2.00 -30.61
CA ASP A 2 -14.12 -1.42 -29.47
C ASP A 2 -14.30 -2.29 -28.24
N LYS A 3 -13.23 -2.43 -27.45
CA LYS A 3 -13.23 -3.25 -26.24
C LYS A 3 -13.92 -2.49 -25.10
N ILE A 4 -15.09 -2.96 -24.68
CA ILE A 4 -15.81 -2.41 -23.51
C ILE A 4 -15.44 -3.26 -22.28
N HIS A 5 -14.95 -2.62 -21.22
CA HIS A 5 -14.57 -3.28 -19.96
C HIS A 5 -15.60 -3.01 -18.86
N CYS A 6 -16.42 -4.01 -18.54
CA CYS A 6 -17.48 -3.94 -17.52
C CYS A 6 -17.19 -4.85 -16.31
N ASP A 7 -15.91 -5.08 -15.97
CA ASP A 7 -15.49 -6.01 -14.90
C ASP A 7 -14.69 -5.31 -13.78
N ASN A 8 -14.94 -4.01 -13.58
CA ASN A 8 -14.26 -3.22 -12.55
C ASN A 8 -14.57 -3.68 -11.11
N GLY A 9 -15.65 -4.45 -10.91
CA GLY A 9 -16.01 -5.04 -9.62
C GLY A 9 -15.05 -6.14 -9.17
N ALA A 10 -14.42 -6.86 -10.11
CA ALA A 10 -13.38 -7.84 -9.81
C ALA A 10 -12.01 -7.16 -9.63
N THR A 11 -11.63 -6.28 -10.57
CA THR A 11 -10.44 -5.42 -10.45
C THR A 11 -10.53 -4.26 -11.44
N SER A 12 -10.06 -3.08 -11.06
CA SER A 12 -10.09 -1.94 -11.99
C SER A 12 -9.18 -2.13 -13.21
N TYR A 13 -9.68 -1.85 -14.41
CA TYR A 13 -8.90 -1.83 -15.65
C TYR A 13 -9.44 -0.79 -16.64
N PRO A 14 -8.57 -0.08 -17.40
CA PRO A 14 -7.12 -0.10 -17.29
C PRO A 14 -6.65 0.58 -16.00
N LYS A 15 -5.52 0.12 -15.45
CA LYS A 15 -4.84 0.89 -14.41
C LYS A 15 -4.35 2.20 -15.05
N THR A 16 -4.33 3.28 -14.28
CA THR A 16 -3.86 4.57 -14.78
C THR A 16 -2.42 4.42 -15.31
N THR A 17 -2.11 5.10 -16.41
CA THR A 17 -0.79 5.05 -17.07
C THR A 17 0.35 5.38 -16.11
N LEU A 18 0.10 6.28 -15.16
CA LEU A 18 1.03 6.67 -14.11
C LEU A 18 1.53 5.48 -13.26
N LYS A 19 0.66 4.49 -12.99
CA LYS A 19 0.99 3.39 -12.05
C LYS A 19 2.07 2.45 -12.57
N GLY A 20 2.09 2.16 -13.88
CA GLY A 20 3.09 1.26 -14.46
C GLY A 20 4.48 1.88 -14.46
N GLY A 21 4.57 3.15 -14.87
CA GLY A 21 5.83 3.89 -14.93
C GLY A 21 6.45 4.12 -13.55
N THR A 22 5.65 4.57 -12.57
CA THR A 22 6.14 4.81 -11.20
C THR A 22 6.63 3.52 -10.53
N MET A 23 5.96 2.38 -10.75
CA MET A 23 6.43 1.11 -10.19
C MET A 23 7.74 0.65 -10.83
N LEU A 24 7.89 0.83 -12.16
CA LEU A 24 9.12 0.51 -12.87
C LEU A 24 10.29 1.39 -12.40
N ASP A 25 10.04 2.69 -12.22
CA ASP A 25 11.01 3.64 -11.70
C ASP A 25 11.47 3.25 -10.28
N TYR A 26 10.53 2.96 -9.38
CA TYR A 26 10.86 2.50 -8.03
C TYR A 26 11.73 1.25 -8.02
N ILE A 27 11.42 0.26 -8.88
CA ILE A 27 12.19 -0.99 -8.98
C ILE A 27 13.61 -0.71 -9.50
N ASN A 28 13.75 0.12 -10.52
CA ASN A 28 15.03 0.36 -11.18
C ASN A 28 15.95 1.31 -10.39
N ASN A 29 15.38 2.30 -9.69
CA ASN A 29 16.14 3.41 -9.12
C ASN A 29 16.15 3.45 -7.58
N VAL A 30 15.14 2.90 -6.91
CA VAL A 30 15.00 2.99 -5.44
C VAL A 30 15.25 1.63 -4.77
N GLY A 31 14.39 0.63 -5.05
CA GLY A 31 14.66 -0.80 -4.93
C GLY A 31 15.30 -1.35 -3.63
N CYS A 32 15.22 -0.68 -2.49
CA CYS A 32 15.96 -1.07 -1.29
C CYS A 32 15.07 -1.32 -0.05
N ASN A 33 15.66 -1.92 0.98
CA ASN A 33 14.96 -2.18 2.24
C ASN A 33 14.83 -0.88 3.07
N VAL A 34 13.63 -0.65 3.61
CA VAL A 34 13.32 0.45 4.52
C VAL A 34 13.63 0.07 5.97
N ASN A 35 14.00 1.05 6.80
CA ASN A 35 14.29 0.95 8.24
C ASN A 35 15.59 0.24 8.67
N ARG A 36 16.31 -0.44 7.77
CA ARG A 36 17.52 -1.23 8.12
C ARG A 36 18.78 -0.84 7.33
N GLY A 37 18.77 0.30 6.64
CA GLY A 37 19.92 0.83 5.93
C GLY A 37 20.29 2.22 6.43
N ALA A 38 21.59 2.52 6.45
CA ALA A 38 22.13 3.87 6.76
C ALA A 38 22.63 4.59 5.48
N TYR A 39 22.16 4.16 4.30
CA TYR A 39 22.59 4.66 3.00
C TYR A 39 21.48 5.51 2.35
N SER A 40 21.86 6.42 1.44
CA SER A 40 20.96 7.40 0.81
C SER A 40 19.69 6.79 0.21
N SER A 41 19.79 5.66 -0.49
CA SER A 41 18.63 4.98 -1.07
C SER A 41 17.63 4.48 -0.01
N SER A 42 18.11 4.09 1.17
CA SER A 42 17.24 3.65 2.28
C SER A 42 16.36 4.79 2.79
N TYR A 43 16.89 6.02 2.84
CA TYR A 43 16.12 7.22 3.18
C TYR A 43 15.11 7.58 2.10
N GLU A 44 15.47 7.44 0.83
CA GLU A 44 14.55 7.69 -0.28
C GLU A 44 13.35 6.72 -0.25
N ALA A 45 13.60 5.44 -0.03
CA ALA A 45 12.53 4.45 0.13
C ALA A 45 11.67 4.72 1.38
N GLU A 46 12.27 5.20 2.48
CA GLU A 46 11.54 5.56 3.70
C GLU A 46 10.64 6.78 3.48
N ASN A 47 11.12 7.78 2.74
CA ASN A 47 10.33 8.95 2.34
C ASN A 47 9.13 8.54 1.49
N VAL A 48 9.34 7.70 0.46
CA VAL A 48 8.22 7.18 -0.37
C VAL A 48 7.18 6.47 0.50
N LEU A 49 7.63 5.65 1.45
CA LEU A 49 6.75 4.94 2.38
C LEU A 49 5.96 5.93 3.25
N TYR A 50 6.63 6.91 3.86
CA TYR A 50 6.00 7.86 4.78
C TYR A 50 5.03 8.80 4.07
N GLU A 51 5.43 9.38 2.93
CA GLU A 51 4.58 10.22 2.09
C GLU A 51 3.32 9.46 1.65
N THR A 52 3.45 8.19 1.27
CA THR A 52 2.29 7.35 0.93
C THR A 52 1.31 7.23 2.10
N ARG A 53 1.79 7.20 3.35
CA ARG A 53 0.92 7.18 4.54
C ARG A 53 0.20 8.50 4.74
N GLU A 54 0.88 9.62 4.50
CA GLU A 54 0.28 10.96 4.56
C GLU A 54 -0.82 11.13 3.51
N LEU A 55 -0.58 10.69 2.27
CA LEU A 55 -1.57 10.72 1.20
C LEU A 55 -2.82 9.86 1.51
N ILE A 56 -2.63 8.70 2.14
CA ILE A 56 -3.75 7.86 2.60
C ILE A 56 -4.54 8.55 3.71
N CYS A 57 -3.83 9.20 4.64
CA CYS A 57 -4.41 10.00 5.70
C CYS A 57 -5.31 11.11 5.13
N GLU A 58 -4.80 11.86 4.14
CA GLU A 58 -5.58 12.89 3.43
C GLU A 58 -6.82 12.29 2.75
N LEU A 59 -6.66 11.17 2.02
CA LEU A 59 -7.76 10.51 1.30
C LEU A 59 -8.92 10.10 2.24
N PHE A 60 -8.61 9.64 3.45
CA PHE A 60 -9.60 9.20 4.44
C PHE A 60 -9.94 10.26 5.51
N ASN A 61 -9.45 11.50 5.35
CA ASN A 61 -9.63 12.60 6.30
C ASN A 61 -9.23 12.22 7.75
N PHE A 62 -8.00 11.74 7.92
CA PHE A 62 -7.43 11.29 9.18
C PHE A 62 -5.97 11.74 9.33
N ASP A 63 -5.45 11.91 10.55
CA ASP A 63 -4.22 12.68 10.83
C ASP A 63 -3.09 11.89 11.50
N LYS A 64 -3.12 10.55 11.47
CA LYS A 64 -2.07 9.71 12.10
C LYS A 64 -1.46 8.72 11.11
N PRO A 65 -0.45 9.14 10.31
CA PRO A 65 0.24 8.26 9.34
C PRO A 65 0.76 6.95 9.94
N LYS A 66 1.20 6.99 11.21
CA LYS A 66 1.67 5.81 11.97
C LYS A 66 0.59 4.74 12.20
N ASN A 67 -0.69 5.07 12.09
CA ASN A 67 -1.80 4.13 12.22
C ASN A 67 -2.22 3.51 10.88
N VAL A 68 -1.65 3.97 9.76
CA VAL A 68 -1.82 3.28 8.47
C VAL A 68 -1.03 1.97 8.56
N VAL A 69 -1.53 0.87 8.00
CA VAL A 69 -0.80 -0.40 7.93
C VAL A 69 -0.93 -0.96 6.52
N PHE A 70 0.19 -1.06 5.81
CA PHE A 70 0.22 -1.66 4.49
C PHE A 70 0.12 -3.18 4.61
N THR A 71 -0.82 -3.77 3.87
CA THR A 71 -0.97 -5.23 3.77
C THR A 71 -1.22 -5.60 2.30
N PRO A 72 -1.09 -6.89 1.94
CA PRO A 72 -1.27 -7.31 0.55
C PRO A 72 -2.69 -7.11 -0.01
N ASN A 73 -3.74 -7.18 0.82
CA ASN A 73 -5.13 -7.03 0.40
C ASN A 73 -6.10 -6.86 1.60
N ILE A 74 -7.39 -6.65 1.28
CA ILE A 74 -8.46 -6.48 2.27
C ILE A 74 -8.68 -7.72 3.13
N THR A 75 -8.59 -8.93 2.56
CA THR A 75 -8.77 -10.19 3.28
C THR A 75 -7.69 -10.38 4.34
N THR A 76 -6.44 -10.08 4.02
CA THR A 76 -5.33 -10.11 4.98
C THR A 76 -5.50 -9.02 6.05
N SER A 77 -5.84 -7.79 5.65
CA SER A 77 -6.11 -6.69 6.60
C SER A 77 -7.16 -7.08 7.64
N LEU A 78 -8.28 -7.62 7.19
CA LEU A 78 -9.39 -8.02 8.05
C LEU A 78 -8.98 -9.13 9.02
N ASN A 79 -8.24 -10.12 8.54
CA ASN A 79 -7.73 -11.21 9.38
C ASN A 79 -6.78 -10.72 10.47
N ILE A 80 -5.92 -9.74 10.18
CA ILE A 80 -5.03 -9.12 11.18
C ILE A 80 -5.87 -8.50 12.31
N VAL A 81 -6.90 -7.73 11.96
CA VAL A 81 -7.78 -7.08 12.94
C VAL A 81 -8.53 -8.12 13.79
N ILE A 82 -9.17 -9.10 13.15
CA ILE A 82 -9.94 -10.15 13.84
C ILE A 82 -9.05 -10.93 14.81
N LYS A 83 -7.89 -11.42 14.35
CA LYS A 83 -6.99 -12.23 15.17
C LYS A 83 -6.25 -11.42 16.23
N GLY A 84 -6.06 -10.11 16.01
CA GLY A 84 -5.42 -9.22 16.97
C GLY A 84 -6.34 -8.72 18.08
N LEU A 85 -7.64 -8.54 17.78
CA LEU A 85 -8.62 -8.00 18.74
C LEU A 85 -9.42 -9.08 19.48
N LEU A 86 -9.77 -10.18 18.81
CA LEU A 86 -10.59 -11.22 19.42
C LEU A 86 -9.73 -12.18 20.23
N LYS A 87 -10.03 -12.31 21.53
CA LYS A 87 -9.48 -13.39 22.35
C LYS A 87 -10.12 -14.71 21.93
N LYS A 88 -9.34 -15.79 21.91
CA LYS A 88 -9.91 -17.14 21.84
C LYS A 88 -10.86 -17.31 23.03
N VAL A 89 -12.11 -17.68 22.76
CA VAL A 89 -12.98 -18.23 23.79
C VAL A 89 -12.46 -19.63 24.04
N THR A 90 -11.63 -19.77 25.07
CA THR A 90 -11.27 -21.08 25.59
C THR A 90 -12.51 -21.62 26.31
N MET A 91 -13.09 -22.70 25.80
CA MET A 91 -13.99 -23.56 26.58
C MET A 91 -13.16 -24.55 27.40
#